data_AF-A0A8C9Z0J4-F1
#
_entry.id   AF-A0A8C9Z0J4-F1
#
_cell.length_a   1.000
_cell.length_b   1.000
_cell.length_c   1.000
_cell.angle_alpha   90.00
_cell.angle_beta   90.00
_cell.angle_gamma   90.00
#
_symmetry.space_group_name_H-M   'P 1'
#
loop_
_entity.id
_entity.type
_entity.pdbx_description
1 polymer ?
#
loop_
_entity_poly.entity_id
_entity_poly.type
_entity_poly.pdbx_seq_one_letter_code
_entity_poly.pdbx_strand_id
1 'polypeptide(L)'
;IEELGDTLDKPLENDAEGVWSPDIEQSFQEALAIYPPCGRRKIILSDEGKMYGRNELIARYIKLRTGKTRTRKQVSSHIQVLARRKAREIQVKLKVRYDQVAKDKALQSMATMSSAQIISPTAFQNKMALQGLSRPAYPSADGVMRPRWCITRLSLSCLSHLPSIKPFSQQSYAMQASGPTPITGYESTAGLSMSPGAPPWQGRSIASSKLRMLEFSAFLEQPQDPESFNKHLFVHIGQSNPSYSDAYLESVDVRQIYDKFPEKKGGLRELFDKGPHNAFFLVKFWADLSVNLQDDSSFFYGVSSQYESSENMVITSSTKVCSFGKQVVEKVETEYARFENGRYVFRIHRSPLCEYMINFIHKLKHLPEKYMMNSVLENFTILQMVTNRDTLETLLCIAYVFEVSTSEHGAQHHIYRLVKD
;
A
#
# COMPACT_ATOMS: atom_id res chain seq x y z
N ILE A 1 -9.47 10.65 79.40
CA ILE A 1 -8.54 11.79 79.35
C ILE A 1 -7.15 11.17 79.24
N GLU A 2 -6.46 11.16 78.10
CA GLU A 2 -6.78 11.60 76.73
C GLU A 2 -6.11 10.61 75.77
N GLU A 3 -6.74 10.32 74.63
CA GLU A 3 -6.03 9.80 73.45
C GLU A 3 -5.50 11.00 72.66
N LEU A 4 -4.25 10.94 72.17
CA LEU A 4 -3.85 11.73 71.02
C LEU A 4 -2.64 11.11 70.32
N GLY A 5 -2.74 10.94 68.99
CA GLY A 5 -1.56 10.76 68.13
C GLY A 5 -1.38 9.41 67.48
N ASP A 6 -2.24 9.06 66.51
CA ASP A 6 -1.72 8.57 65.23
C ASP A 6 -2.58 9.09 64.07
N THR A 7 -1.94 9.76 63.10
CA THR A 7 -2.62 10.47 62.02
C THR A 7 -2.77 9.60 60.78
N LEU A 8 -3.99 9.53 60.24
CA LEU A 8 -4.28 8.83 58.99
C LEU A 8 -3.45 9.38 57.82
N ASP A 9 -2.64 8.50 57.21
CA ASP A 9 -2.40 8.52 55.77
C ASP A 9 -3.02 7.25 55.16
N LYS A 10 -4.32 7.33 54.84
CA LYS A 10 -4.99 6.29 54.03
C LYS A 10 -4.75 6.59 52.55
N PRO A 11 -4.16 5.68 51.76
CA PRO A 11 -4.27 5.78 50.32
C PRO A 11 -5.75 5.66 49.91
N LEU A 12 -6.11 6.32 48.81
CA LEU A 12 -7.48 6.38 48.28
C LEU A 12 -7.91 5.06 47.62
N GLU A 13 -8.00 3.98 48.40
CA GLU A 13 -8.68 2.75 48.01
C GLU A 13 -10.16 2.81 48.42
N ASN A 14 -11.01 3.43 47.60
CA ASN A 14 -12.46 3.43 47.84
C ASN A 14 -13.33 3.48 46.57
N ASP A 15 -13.02 2.61 45.60
CA ASP A 15 -13.91 2.25 44.47
C ASP A 15 -14.03 0.72 44.30
N ALA A 16 -13.51 -0.06 45.27
CA ALA A 16 -13.24 -1.48 45.15
C ALA A 16 -14.41 -2.43 45.53
N GLU A 17 -15.65 -2.06 45.21
CA GLU A 17 -16.75 -3.05 45.12
C GLU A 17 -17.67 -2.86 43.91
N GLY A 18 -17.13 -2.23 42.86
CA GLY A 18 -17.79 -2.15 41.56
C GLY A 18 -17.99 -3.52 40.87
N VAL A 19 -18.83 -3.54 39.84
CA VAL A 19 -19.11 -4.73 39.01
C VAL A 19 -17.83 -5.33 38.38
N TRP A 20 -16.74 -4.57 38.30
CA TRP A 20 -15.44 -5.00 37.77
C TRP A 20 -14.35 -4.86 38.84
N SER A 21 -14.37 -5.75 39.84
CA SER A 21 -13.27 -5.86 40.81
C SER A 21 -11.98 -6.37 40.13
N PRO A 22 -10.78 -6.12 40.67
CA PRO A 22 -9.51 -6.38 39.97
C PRO A 22 -9.32 -7.82 39.48
N ASP A 23 -9.79 -8.80 40.27
CA ASP A 23 -9.80 -10.23 39.92
C ASP A 23 -10.68 -10.57 38.71
N ILE A 24 -11.81 -9.87 38.58
CA ILE A 24 -12.74 -9.99 37.44
C ILE A 24 -12.18 -9.27 36.22
N GLU A 25 -11.57 -8.10 36.40
CA GLU A 25 -10.95 -7.36 35.30
C GLU A 25 -9.80 -8.16 34.69
N GLN A 26 -8.90 -8.73 35.52
CA GLN A 26 -7.85 -9.63 35.05
C GLN A 26 -8.44 -10.81 34.27
N SER A 27 -9.44 -11.50 34.85
CA SER A 27 -10.10 -12.65 34.21
C SER A 27 -10.80 -12.28 32.90
N PHE A 28 -11.29 -11.04 32.78
CA PHE A 28 -11.90 -10.49 31.57
C PHE A 28 -10.85 -10.18 30.49
N GLN A 29 -9.70 -9.59 30.84
CA GLN A 29 -8.61 -9.35 29.89
C GLN A 29 -8.04 -10.66 29.33
N GLU A 30 -7.83 -11.67 30.19
CA GLU A 30 -7.39 -13.00 29.74
C GLU A 30 -8.44 -13.68 28.83
N ALA A 31 -9.74 -13.53 29.13
CA ALA A 31 -10.81 -13.99 28.25
C ALA A 31 -10.87 -13.25 26.90
N LEU A 32 -10.48 -11.97 26.83
CA LEU A 32 -10.41 -11.23 25.57
C LEU A 32 -9.30 -11.75 24.65
N ALA A 33 -8.18 -12.22 25.21
CA ALA A 33 -7.07 -12.83 24.46
C ALA A 33 -7.45 -14.22 23.92
N ILE A 34 -8.11 -15.05 24.74
CA ILE A 34 -8.55 -16.40 24.35
C ILE A 34 -9.68 -16.35 23.31
N TYR A 35 -10.57 -15.36 23.41
CA TYR A 35 -11.70 -15.18 22.49
C TYR A 35 -11.56 -13.86 21.72
N PRO A 36 -10.75 -13.78 20.64
CA PRO A 36 -10.61 -12.58 19.81
C PRO A 36 -11.94 -12.15 19.14
N PRO A 37 -12.03 -10.94 18.54
CA PRO A 37 -13.26 -10.46 17.90
C PRO A 37 -13.60 -11.21 16.59
N CYS A 38 -14.24 -12.38 16.71
CA CYS A 38 -14.59 -13.29 15.60
C CYS A 38 -15.76 -12.82 14.67
N GLY A 39 -15.76 -11.55 14.24
CA GLY A 39 -16.67 -11.02 13.21
C GLY A 39 -18.15 -11.44 13.36
N ARG A 40 -18.72 -12.02 12.29
CA ARG A 40 -20.10 -12.55 12.26
C ARG A 40 -20.17 -14.09 12.27
N ARG A 41 -19.29 -14.78 12.99
CA ARG A 41 -19.36 -16.24 13.19
C ARG A 41 -19.48 -16.60 14.67
N LYS A 42 -20.49 -17.41 15.01
CA LYS A 42 -20.66 -17.98 16.35
C LYS A 42 -19.78 -19.24 16.45
N ILE A 43 -19.08 -19.38 17.57
CA ILE A 43 -18.33 -20.60 17.88
C ILE A 43 -19.33 -21.62 18.45
N ILE A 44 -19.30 -22.85 17.93
CA ILE A 44 -20.10 -23.95 18.44
C ILE A 44 -19.23 -24.73 19.44
N LEU A 45 -19.75 -24.99 20.63
CA LEU A 45 -19.13 -25.89 21.60
C LEU A 45 -20.02 -27.15 21.71
N SER A 46 -19.41 -28.32 21.53
CA SER A 46 -20.11 -29.55 21.19
C SER A 46 -20.67 -30.33 22.39
N ASP A 47 -20.43 -29.86 23.62
CA ASP A 47 -20.66 -30.60 24.88
C ASP A 47 -22.11 -30.48 25.42
N GLU A 48 -22.86 -29.43 25.06
CA GLU A 48 -24.24 -29.22 25.54
C GLU A 48 -25.26 -28.86 24.43
N GLY A 49 -24.86 -28.89 23.15
CA GLY A 49 -25.73 -28.52 22.02
C GLY A 49 -26.18 -27.04 21.98
N LYS A 50 -25.65 -26.21 22.87
CA LYS A 50 -26.08 -24.81 23.07
C LYS A 50 -25.12 -23.84 22.39
N MET A 51 -25.65 -23.01 21.48
CA MET A 51 -24.86 -21.96 20.82
C MET A 51 -24.46 -20.85 21.80
N TYR A 52 -23.17 -20.74 22.13
CA TYR A 52 -22.61 -19.65 22.94
C TYR A 52 -21.94 -18.59 22.05
N GLY A 53 -22.32 -17.32 22.18
CA GLY A 53 -21.62 -16.20 21.56
C GLY A 53 -20.36 -15.79 22.32
N ARG A 54 -19.45 -15.05 21.67
CA ARG A 54 -18.18 -14.56 22.26
C ARG A 54 -18.34 -13.96 23.67
N ASN A 55 -19.32 -13.09 23.86
CA ASN A 55 -19.54 -12.40 25.14
C ASN A 55 -20.19 -13.31 26.21
N GLU A 56 -20.72 -14.47 25.81
CA GLU A 56 -21.18 -15.54 26.71
C GLU A 56 -20.03 -16.47 27.10
N LEU A 57 -19.10 -16.75 26.18
CA LEU A 57 -17.84 -17.45 26.48
C LEU A 57 -16.97 -16.67 27.47
N ILE A 58 -16.81 -15.35 27.27
CA ILE A 58 -16.11 -14.45 28.21
C ILE A 58 -16.78 -14.47 29.59
N ALA A 59 -18.12 -14.41 29.64
CA ALA A 59 -18.88 -14.51 30.89
C ALA A 59 -18.68 -15.86 31.60
N ARG A 60 -18.67 -16.98 30.85
CA ARG A 60 -18.41 -18.33 31.39
C ARG A 60 -16.97 -18.43 31.92
N TYR A 61 -16.00 -17.87 31.22
CA TYR A 61 -14.60 -17.85 31.63
C TYR A 61 -14.37 -17.08 32.94
N ILE A 62 -14.93 -15.86 33.05
CA ILE A 62 -14.92 -15.07 34.29
C ILE A 62 -15.51 -15.88 35.45
N LYS A 63 -16.68 -16.52 35.25
CA LYS A 63 -17.31 -17.36 36.27
C LYS A 63 -16.44 -18.56 36.66
N LEU A 64 -15.81 -19.22 35.68
CA LEU A 64 -14.93 -20.37 35.91
C LEU A 64 -13.69 -19.99 36.73
N ARG A 65 -13.09 -18.82 36.47
CA ARG A 65 -11.85 -18.40 37.11
C ARG A 65 -12.03 -17.69 38.47
N THR A 66 -13.12 -16.92 38.63
CA THR A 66 -13.35 -16.09 39.84
C THR A 66 -14.49 -16.60 40.73
N GLY A 67 -15.28 -17.57 40.27
CA GLY A 67 -16.57 -17.94 40.88
C GLY A 67 -17.68 -16.89 40.72
N LYS A 68 -17.33 -15.62 40.50
CA LYS A 68 -18.26 -14.49 40.40
C LYS A 68 -18.95 -14.47 39.04
N THR A 69 -20.29 -14.47 39.04
CA THR A 69 -21.07 -14.48 37.79
C THR A 69 -21.12 -13.09 37.17
N ARG A 70 -20.85 -13.00 35.86
CA ARG A 70 -21.10 -11.80 35.04
C ARG A 70 -21.97 -12.16 33.85
N THR A 71 -22.88 -11.27 33.49
CA THR A 71 -23.81 -11.49 32.37
C THR A 71 -23.19 -11.06 31.04
N ARG A 72 -23.62 -11.69 29.94
CA ARG A 72 -23.33 -11.25 28.57
C ARG A 72 -23.55 -9.75 28.36
N LYS A 73 -24.59 -9.17 28.99
CA LYS A 73 -24.91 -7.73 28.88
C LYS A 73 -23.87 -6.87 29.59
N GLN A 74 -23.46 -7.23 30.82
CA GLN A 74 -22.36 -6.55 31.54
C GLN A 74 -21.06 -6.61 30.73
N VAL A 75 -20.65 -7.80 30.25
CA VAL A 75 -19.48 -7.98 29.38
C VAL A 75 -19.55 -7.08 28.13
N SER A 76 -20.70 -7.03 27.47
CA SER A 76 -20.91 -6.20 26.28
C SER A 76 -20.83 -4.70 26.59
N SER A 77 -21.40 -4.27 27.72
CA SER A 77 -21.35 -2.88 28.18
C SER A 77 -19.92 -2.44 28.49
N HIS A 78 -19.14 -3.31 29.14
CA HIS A 78 -17.75 -3.01 29.51
C HIS A 78 -16.85 -2.83 28.30
N ILE A 79 -16.95 -3.73 27.31
CA ILE A 79 -16.28 -3.61 26.01
C ILE A 79 -16.62 -2.26 25.34
N GLN A 80 -17.89 -1.83 25.38
CA GLN A 80 -18.31 -0.53 24.82
C GLN A 80 -17.76 0.67 25.60
N VAL A 81 -17.68 0.59 26.94
CA VAL A 81 -17.07 1.64 27.78
C VAL A 81 -15.58 1.78 27.47
N LEU A 82 -14.85 0.68 27.38
CA LEU A 82 -13.42 0.66 27.02
C LEU A 82 -13.19 1.23 25.61
N ALA A 83 -13.99 0.81 24.61
CA ALA A 83 -13.90 1.34 23.25
C ALA A 83 -14.18 2.86 23.21
N ARG A 84 -15.18 3.34 23.94
CA ARG A 84 -15.49 4.79 24.06
C ARG A 84 -14.39 5.56 24.80
N ARG A 85 -13.73 4.96 25.80
CA ARG A 85 -12.59 5.58 26.50
C ARG A 85 -11.41 5.78 25.55
N LYS A 86 -11.01 4.71 24.84
CA LYS A 86 -9.94 4.73 23.82
C LYS A 86 -10.23 5.74 22.70
N ALA A 87 -11.48 5.82 22.22
CA ALA A 87 -11.89 6.80 21.22
C ALA A 87 -11.75 8.25 21.72
N ARG A 88 -12.17 8.55 22.96
CA ARG A 88 -12.01 9.89 23.56
C ARG A 88 -10.54 10.25 23.77
N GLU A 89 -9.70 9.33 24.22
CA GLU A 89 -8.26 9.56 24.36
C GLU A 89 -7.58 9.89 23.03
N ILE A 90 -7.95 9.20 21.95
CA ILE A 90 -7.50 9.52 20.59
C ILE A 90 -7.96 10.93 20.19
N GLN A 91 -9.23 11.27 20.43
CA GLN A 91 -9.79 12.59 20.11
C GLN A 91 -9.11 13.73 20.89
N VAL A 92 -8.83 13.53 22.19
CA VAL A 92 -8.10 14.50 23.02
C VAL A 92 -6.66 14.64 22.54
N LYS A 93 -5.95 13.55 22.27
CA LYS A 93 -4.57 13.59 21.72
C LYS A 93 -4.52 14.29 20.35
N LEU A 94 -5.53 14.09 19.51
CA LEU A 94 -5.64 14.78 18.22
C LEU A 94 -5.92 16.28 18.39
N LYS A 95 -6.80 16.66 19.33
CA LYS A 95 -7.12 18.06 19.64
C LYS A 95 -5.90 18.79 20.24
N VAL A 96 -5.23 18.20 21.23
CA VAL A 96 -4.01 18.77 21.82
C VAL A 96 -2.92 18.97 20.76
N ARG A 97 -2.75 18.02 19.83
CA ARG A 97 -1.81 18.17 18.71
C ARG A 97 -2.22 19.28 17.75
N TYR A 98 -3.52 19.45 17.47
CA TYR A 98 -4.03 20.54 16.63
C TYR A 98 -3.84 21.91 17.30
N ASP A 99 -4.18 22.03 18.58
CA ASP A 99 -4.01 23.24 19.37
C ASP A 99 -2.52 23.61 19.52
N GLN A 100 -1.62 22.62 19.62
CA GLN A 100 -0.17 22.84 19.60
C GLN A 100 0.30 23.35 18.24
N VAL A 101 -0.08 22.70 17.12
CA VAL A 101 0.28 23.17 15.77
C VAL A 101 -0.29 24.56 15.47
N ALA A 102 -1.45 24.91 16.03
CA ALA A 102 -2.01 26.26 15.93
C ALA A 102 -1.19 27.30 16.73
N LYS A 103 -0.76 26.95 17.96
CA LYS A 103 0.17 27.78 18.76
C LYS A 103 1.52 27.94 18.08
N ASP A 104 2.09 26.87 17.55
CA ASP A 104 3.39 26.88 16.87
C ASP A 104 3.31 27.75 15.61
N LYS A 105 2.24 27.66 14.81
CA LYS A 105 2.00 28.57 13.68
C LYS A 105 1.83 30.03 14.10
N ALA A 106 1.14 30.31 15.21
CA ALA A 106 1.01 31.67 15.73
C ALA A 106 2.37 32.22 16.20
N LEU A 107 3.15 31.40 16.93
CA LEU A 107 4.50 31.75 17.40
C LEU A 107 5.46 31.99 16.23
N GLN A 108 5.39 31.18 15.18
CA GLN A 108 6.23 31.29 13.99
C GLN A 108 5.78 32.47 13.09
N SER A 109 4.49 32.84 13.11
CA SER A 109 4.00 34.08 12.49
C SER A 109 4.46 35.33 13.24
N MET A 110 4.66 35.27 14.56
CA MET A 110 5.28 36.37 15.33
C MET A 110 6.80 36.43 15.11
N ALA A 111 7.47 35.28 15.02
CA ALA A 111 8.91 35.21 14.76
C ALA A 111 9.31 35.68 13.33
N THR A 112 8.37 35.73 12.39
CA THR A 112 8.60 36.23 11.02
C THR A 112 8.28 37.72 10.85
N MET A 113 7.80 38.42 11.88
CA MET A 113 7.71 39.88 11.84
C MET A 113 9.09 40.51 12.06
N SER A 114 9.54 41.30 11.09
CA SER A 114 10.77 42.09 11.20
C SER A 114 10.60 43.18 12.27
N SER A 115 11.68 43.49 12.99
CA SER A 115 11.73 44.50 14.06
C SER A 115 11.26 45.90 13.64
N ALA A 116 11.21 46.19 12.33
CA ALA A 116 10.65 47.43 11.77
C ALA A 116 9.12 47.58 11.94
N GLN A 117 8.35 46.51 12.21
CA GLN A 117 6.89 46.58 12.36
C GLN A 117 6.41 46.90 13.78
N ILE A 118 7.30 46.92 14.78
CA ILE A 118 6.97 47.15 16.19
C ILE A 118 6.99 48.65 16.55
N ILE A 119 7.55 49.51 15.69
CA ILE A 119 7.68 50.97 15.91
C ILE A 119 7.06 51.75 14.74
N SER A 120 5.73 51.66 14.57
CA SER A 120 4.95 52.55 13.68
C SER A 120 3.43 52.49 13.96
N PRO A 121 2.86 53.42 14.73
CA PRO A 121 1.42 53.45 15.01
C PRO A 121 0.62 54.13 13.89
N THR A 122 0.66 53.63 12.64
CA THR A 122 -0.10 54.20 11.50
C THR A 122 -0.24 53.25 10.29
N ALA A 123 -0.85 52.06 10.46
CA ALA A 123 -1.04 51.12 9.32
C ALA A 123 -2.29 50.21 9.37
N PHE A 124 -3.40 50.63 9.99
CA PHE A 124 -4.59 49.77 10.18
C PHE A 124 -5.89 50.20 9.47
N GLN A 125 -5.85 51.07 8.45
CA GLN A 125 -7.06 51.58 7.77
C GLN A 125 -7.27 51.18 6.29
N ASN A 126 -6.25 50.68 5.56
CA ASN A 126 -6.32 50.63 4.08
C ASN A 126 -6.56 49.25 3.42
N LYS A 127 -7.15 48.26 4.10
CA LYS A 127 -7.59 46.98 3.46
C LYS A 127 -8.97 46.43 3.90
N MET A 128 -9.91 47.31 4.24
CA MET A 128 -11.35 46.97 4.38
C MET A 128 -12.27 47.88 3.56
N ALA A 129 -11.77 48.45 2.46
CA ALA A 129 -12.52 49.36 1.59
C ALA A 129 -12.53 48.90 0.11
N LEU A 130 -13.26 47.83 -0.19
CA LEU A 130 -13.82 47.54 -1.53
C LEU A 130 -14.80 46.35 -1.50
N GLN A 131 -15.94 46.54 -0.82
CA GLN A 131 -17.18 45.80 -1.06
C GLN A 131 -18.35 46.80 -1.11
N GLY A 132 -19.17 46.70 -2.16
CA GLY A 132 -20.14 47.74 -2.58
C GLY A 132 -19.56 48.62 -3.71
N LEU A 133 -20.29 48.99 -4.77
CA LEU A 133 -21.73 48.86 -5.04
C LEU A 133 -22.03 48.83 -6.58
N SER A 134 -23.07 48.07 -6.96
CA SER A 134 -24.09 48.39 -8.00
C SER A 134 -23.86 48.26 -9.53
N ARG A 135 -24.96 47.77 -10.15
CA ARG A 135 -25.41 47.74 -11.57
C ARG A 135 -25.87 49.16 -12.04
N PRO A 136 -26.42 49.43 -13.27
CA PRO A 136 -27.23 48.62 -14.23
C PRO A 136 -26.57 48.51 -15.65
N ALA A 137 -27.20 48.22 -16.81
CA ALA A 137 -28.59 48.08 -17.26
C ALA A 137 -28.78 47.10 -18.48
N TYR A 138 -29.86 47.26 -19.26
CA TYR A 138 -30.23 46.64 -20.56
C TYR A 138 -30.83 47.75 -21.49
N PRO A 139 -31.14 47.51 -22.80
CA PRO A 139 -32.35 46.80 -23.31
C PRO A 139 -32.01 45.59 -24.25
N SER A 140 -32.79 44.50 -24.36
CA SER A 140 -34.08 44.27 -25.09
C SER A 140 -33.93 44.21 -26.64
N ALA A 141 -34.55 43.32 -27.43
CA ALA A 141 -35.63 42.33 -27.21
C ALA A 141 -35.58 41.13 -28.21
N ASP A 142 -36.45 40.11 -28.00
CA ASP A 142 -37.04 39.09 -28.92
C ASP A 142 -36.18 38.32 -29.97
N GLY A 143 -36.42 37.03 -30.31
CA GLY A 143 -37.38 36.02 -29.82
C GLY A 143 -37.43 34.76 -30.75
N VAL A 144 -38.07 33.68 -30.26
CA VAL A 144 -38.73 32.59 -31.06
C VAL A 144 -37.90 31.42 -31.72
N MET A 145 -38.26 30.20 -31.28
CA MET A 145 -38.31 28.86 -31.94
C MET A 145 -37.25 28.30 -32.94
N ARG A 146 -36.67 27.16 -32.49
CA ARG A 146 -36.47 25.86 -33.19
C ARG A 146 -35.43 25.72 -34.33
N PRO A 147 -34.94 24.47 -34.57
CA PRO A 147 -33.79 24.20 -35.43
C PRO A 147 -34.19 23.73 -36.84
N ARG A 148 -33.20 23.64 -37.75
CA ARG A 148 -32.87 22.43 -38.58
C ARG A 148 -32.21 22.80 -39.95
N TRP A 149 -31.05 22.19 -40.19
CA TRP A 149 -30.47 21.78 -41.49
C TRP A 149 -29.65 22.75 -42.40
N CYS A 150 -28.46 22.22 -42.74
CA CYS A 150 -27.84 22.10 -44.07
C CYS A 150 -27.13 23.27 -44.80
N ILE A 151 -25.84 23.01 -45.06
CA ILE A 151 -25.15 23.05 -46.38
C ILE A 151 -25.26 24.33 -47.23
N THR A 152 -24.16 25.07 -47.37
CA THR A 152 -23.43 25.33 -48.66
C THR A 152 -22.14 26.14 -48.36
N ARG A 153 -20.95 25.69 -48.78
CA ARG A 153 -20.25 25.83 -50.09
C ARG A 153 -19.77 27.24 -50.44
N LEU A 154 -18.45 27.33 -50.66
CA LEU A 154 -17.70 27.99 -51.75
C LEU A 154 -16.25 27.46 -51.58
N SER A 155 -15.58 26.72 -52.49
CA SER A 155 -15.42 26.83 -53.95
C SER A 155 -14.76 28.16 -54.31
N LEU A 156 -13.58 28.23 -54.94
CA LEU A 156 -13.14 27.73 -56.26
C LEU A 156 -11.63 27.36 -56.20
N SER A 157 -10.90 26.77 -57.17
CA SER A 157 -11.15 26.18 -58.51
C SER A 157 -9.85 25.44 -58.95
N CYS A 158 -9.89 24.18 -59.45
CA CYS A 158 -9.71 23.77 -60.87
C CYS A 158 -8.27 23.88 -61.45
N LEU A 159 -7.78 23.08 -62.42
CA LEU A 159 -8.16 21.78 -63.02
C LEU A 159 -6.97 21.31 -63.91
N SER A 160 -6.68 20.00 -64.04
CA SER A 160 -6.82 19.18 -65.28
C SER A 160 -5.54 18.33 -65.50
N HIS A 161 -5.47 17.17 -66.20
CA HIS A 161 -6.40 16.38 -67.03
C HIS A 161 -6.17 14.84 -66.83
N LEU A 162 -7.16 14.03 -67.25
CA LEU A 162 -7.17 12.55 -67.45
C LEU A 162 -7.35 12.27 -68.98
N PRO A 163 -7.37 11.04 -69.58
CA PRO A 163 -7.88 9.72 -69.10
C PRO A 163 -7.00 8.48 -69.46
N SER A 164 -7.34 7.20 -69.13
CA SER A 164 -8.24 6.29 -69.91
C SER A 164 -8.29 4.87 -69.24
N ILE A 165 -9.46 4.32 -68.84
CA ILE A 165 -10.24 3.18 -69.42
C ILE A 165 -9.75 1.72 -69.10
N LYS A 166 -10.73 0.81 -68.88
CA LYS A 166 -10.70 -0.59 -68.35
C LYS A 166 -10.51 -1.67 -69.49
N PRO A 167 -10.68 -3.04 -69.37
CA PRO A 167 -11.15 -3.91 -68.25
C PRO A 167 -10.60 -5.39 -68.11
N PHE A 168 -11.10 -6.11 -67.08
CA PHE A 168 -11.54 -7.55 -67.03
C PHE A 168 -10.61 -8.79 -66.77
N SER A 169 -11.01 -9.61 -65.76
CA SER A 169 -10.80 -11.09 -65.56
C SER A 169 -9.38 -11.64 -65.28
N GLN A 170 -9.16 -12.84 -64.67
CA GLN A 170 -10.00 -14.00 -64.29
C GLN A 170 -9.75 -14.52 -62.85
N GLN A 171 -10.64 -15.39 -62.33
CA GLN A 171 -10.44 -16.23 -61.13
C GLN A 171 -9.91 -17.64 -61.48
N SER A 172 -9.27 -18.32 -60.52
CA SER A 172 -9.07 -19.78 -60.51
C SER A 172 -9.37 -20.37 -59.13
N TYR A 173 -10.10 -21.49 -59.08
CA TYR A 173 -10.61 -22.17 -57.86
C TYR A 173 -9.75 -23.37 -57.42
N ALA A 174 -9.72 -23.66 -56.11
CA ALA A 174 -9.73 -24.99 -55.46
C ALA A 174 -9.50 -24.84 -53.94
N MET A 175 -10.01 -25.66 -53.02
CA MET A 175 -11.19 -26.53 -52.96
C MET A 175 -11.51 -26.73 -51.46
N GLN A 176 -12.77 -26.82 -51.04
CA GLN A 176 -13.13 -27.16 -49.65
C GLN A 176 -13.23 -28.68 -49.45
N ALA A 177 -12.85 -29.15 -48.26
CA ALA A 177 -13.26 -30.45 -47.73
C ALA A 177 -13.85 -30.24 -46.32
N SER A 178 -15.03 -30.81 -46.08
CA SER A 178 -15.84 -30.59 -44.86
C SER A 178 -15.81 -31.80 -43.91
N GLY A 179 -15.74 -31.54 -42.61
CA GLY A 179 -15.97 -32.53 -41.53
C GLY A 179 -16.85 -31.93 -40.43
N PRO A 180 -17.67 -32.73 -39.72
CA PRO A 180 -18.78 -32.22 -38.91
C PRO A 180 -18.42 -31.81 -37.47
N THR A 181 -19.27 -30.96 -36.88
CA THR A 181 -19.19 -30.47 -35.50
C THR A 181 -19.91 -31.36 -34.49
N PRO A 182 -19.42 -31.44 -33.23
CA PRO A 182 -20.23 -31.67 -32.04
C PRO A 182 -20.44 -30.35 -31.26
N ILE A 183 -21.64 -30.16 -30.71
CA ILE A 183 -22.00 -29.01 -29.87
C ILE A 183 -21.87 -29.38 -28.38
N THR A 184 -20.98 -28.69 -27.67
CA THR A 184 -21.03 -28.33 -26.23
C THR A 184 -19.85 -27.36 -26.01
N GLY A 185 -20.05 -26.12 -25.59
CA GLY A 185 -20.31 -25.73 -24.21
C GLY A 185 -19.01 -25.17 -23.60
N TYR A 186 -19.10 -24.11 -22.77
CA TYR A 186 -17.99 -23.34 -22.18
C TYR A 186 -16.98 -22.68 -23.15
N GLU A 187 -17.13 -21.37 -23.39
CA GLU A 187 -15.96 -20.53 -23.70
C GLU A 187 -15.33 -20.13 -22.35
N SER A 188 -14.11 -20.61 -22.09
CA SER A 188 -13.36 -20.26 -20.88
C SER A 188 -11.91 -19.93 -21.23
N THR A 189 -11.41 -18.82 -20.67
CA THR A 189 -9.99 -18.43 -20.63
C THR A 189 -9.26 -18.35 -21.97
N ALA A 190 -9.58 -17.34 -22.78
CA ALA A 190 -8.66 -16.87 -23.82
C ALA A 190 -7.44 -16.19 -23.16
N GLY A 191 -6.24 -16.77 -23.31
CA GLY A 191 -5.01 -16.10 -22.83
C GLY A 191 -3.72 -16.93 -22.75
N LEU A 192 -3.79 -18.26 -22.68
CA LEU A 192 -2.61 -19.12 -22.46
C LEU A 192 -2.46 -20.23 -23.51
N SER A 193 -2.12 -19.85 -24.73
CA SER A 193 -1.42 -20.73 -25.68
C SER A 193 0.06 -20.32 -25.72
N MET A 194 0.89 -20.94 -24.88
CA MET A 194 2.33 -20.66 -24.81
C MET A 194 3.12 -21.70 -25.62
N SER A 195 3.97 -21.23 -26.53
CA SER A 195 4.76 -22.08 -27.43
C SER A 195 5.81 -22.93 -26.68
N PRO A 196 6.16 -24.14 -27.17
CA PRO A 196 7.16 -25.04 -26.54
C PRO A 196 8.62 -24.55 -26.44
N GLY A 197 8.88 -23.26 -26.64
CA GLY A 197 10.22 -22.66 -26.61
C GLY A 197 10.37 -21.47 -25.64
N ALA A 198 9.39 -21.21 -24.78
CA ALA A 198 9.48 -20.16 -23.77
C ALA A 198 10.49 -20.57 -22.67
N PRO A 199 11.37 -19.66 -22.19
CA PRO A 199 12.32 -19.97 -21.12
C PRO A 199 11.63 -20.42 -19.82
N PRO A 200 12.26 -21.26 -18.99
CA PRO A 200 11.60 -21.88 -17.83
C PRO A 200 11.10 -20.86 -16.80
N TRP A 201 11.78 -19.71 -16.66
CA TRP A 201 11.37 -18.62 -15.79
C TRP A 201 10.09 -17.89 -16.22
N GLN A 202 9.69 -17.98 -17.49
CA GLN A 202 8.57 -17.20 -18.00
C GLN A 202 7.24 -17.67 -17.40
N GLY A 203 6.60 -16.78 -16.63
CA GLY A 203 5.37 -17.07 -15.87
C GLY A 203 5.60 -17.80 -14.54
N ARG A 204 6.85 -18.05 -14.15
CA ARG A 204 7.24 -18.70 -12.87
C ARG A 204 8.07 -17.80 -11.96
N SER A 205 8.58 -16.69 -12.49
CA SER A 205 9.42 -15.74 -11.75
C SER A 205 9.12 -14.29 -12.17
N ILE A 206 9.69 -13.31 -11.47
CA ILE A 206 9.53 -11.87 -11.81
C ILE A 206 10.38 -11.57 -13.05
N ALA A 207 9.80 -11.83 -14.22
CA ALA A 207 10.42 -11.65 -15.52
C ALA A 207 9.40 -11.20 -16.57
N SER A 208 9.71 -10.11 -17.26
CA SER A 208 9.05 -9.74 -18.52
C SER A 208 9.76 -10.40 -19.71
N SER A 209 9.39 -10.01 -20.92
CA SER A 209 10.08 -10.43 -22.15
C SER A 209 11.49 -9.84 -22.31
N LYS A 210 11.81 -8.76 -21.58
CA LYS A 210 13.10 -8.02 -21.74
C LYS A 210 13.96 -7.99 -20.48
N LEU A 211 13.36 -8.10 -19.29
CA LEU A 211 14.09 -7.96 -18.03
C LEU A 211 13.58 -8.97 -16.99
N ARG A 212 14.53 -9.66 -16.34
CA ARG A 212 14.31 -10.58 -15.21
C ARG A 212 14.95 -10.01 -13.96
N MET A 213 14.24 -9.99 -12.83
CA MET A 213 14.83 -9.72 -11.52
C MET A 213 15.49 -11.02 -11.01
N LEU A 214 16.77 -10.98 -10.67
CA LEU A 214 17.50 -12.12 -10.10
C LEU A 214 17.44 -12.10 -8.57
N GLU A 215 17.66 -10.93 -7.98
CA GLU A 215 17.73 -10.73 -6.54
C GLU A 215 17.09 -9.38 -6.15
N PHE A 216 16.42 -9.36 -5.01
CA PHE A 216 16.07 -8.14 -4.28
C PHE A 216 16.25 -8.39 -2.78
N SER A 217 16.98 -7.54 -2.09
CA SER A 217 17.13 -7.61 -0.63
C SER A 217 17.10 -6.21 -0.01
N ALA A 218 16.37 -6.06 1.10
CA ALA A 218 16.49 -4.90 1.98
C ALA A 218 17.00 -5.40 3.33
N PHE A 219 18.03 -4.74 3.86
CA PHE A 219 18.86 -5.29 4.93
C PHE A 219 19.41 -4.22 5.86
N LEU A 220 19.81 -4.70 7.04
CA LEU A 220 20.61 -3.98 8.02
C LEU A 220 21.98 -4.65 8.10
N GLU A 221 23.02 -3.85 8.16
CA GLU A 221 24.37 -4.31 8.49
C GLU A 221 24.83 -3.66 9.79
N GLN A 222 25.18 -4.51 10.75
CA GLN A 222 25.82 -4.13 12.00
C GLN A 222 27.33 -4.42 11.87
N PRO A 223 28.21 -3.42 12.05
CA PRO A 223 29.63 -3.65 12.20
C PRO A 223 29.87 -4.54 13.43
N GLN A 224 30.59 -5.65 13.25
CA GLN A 224 30.98 -6.54 14.34
C GLN A 224 32.49 -6.44 14.59
N ASP A 225 33.29 -6.56 13.54
CA ASP A 225 34.74 -6.31 13.54
C ASP A 225 35.10 -5.33 12.39
N PRO A 226 36.32 -4.76 12.32
CA PRO A 226 36.73 -3.89 11.22
C PRO A 226 36.62 -4.50 9.81
N GLU A 227 36.58 -5.84 9.71
CA GLU A 227 36.44 -6.61 8.47
C GLU A 227 35.15 -7.44 8.40
N SER A 228 34.31 -7.43 9.44
CA SER A 228 33.13 -8.32 9.56
C SER A 228 31.83 -7.55 9.83
N PHE A 229 30.78 -7.87 9.07
CA PHE A 229 29.45 -7.27 9.20
C PHE A 229 28.41 -8.36 9.39
N ASN A 230 27.61 -8.24 10.45
CA ASN A 230 26.42 -9.05 10.62
C ASN A 230 25.29 -8.45 9.77
N LYS A 231 24.76 -9.23 8.80
CA LYS A 231 23.75 -8.78 7.85
C LYS A 231 22.39 -9.41 8.13
N HIS A 232 21.47 -8.61 8.66
CA HIS A 232 20.07 -8.98 8.84
C HIS A 232 19.25 -8.65 7.59
N LEU A 233 18.41 -9.59 7.13
CA LEU A 233 17.55 -9.39 5.96
C LEU A 233 16.12 -9.08 6.38
N PHE A 234 15.68 -7.83 6.25
CA PHE A 234 14.27 -7.46 6.49
C PHE A 234 13.35 -8.14 5.48
N VAL A 235 13.74 -8.14 4.20
CA VAL A 235 13.10 -8.89 3.12
C VAL A 235 14.14 -9.40 2.13
N HIS A 236 13.87 -10.56 1.54
CA HIS A 236 14.72 -11.14 0.51
C HIS A 236 13.88 -11.89 -0.53
N ILE A 237 14.20 -11.65 -1.80
CA ILE A 237 13.84 -12.46 -2.96
C ILE A 237 15.18 -12.89 -3.58
N GLY A 238 15.48 -14.18 -3.53
CA GLY A 238 16.50 -14.80 -4.37
C GLY A 238 15.79 -15.72 -5.35
N GLN A 239 15.81 -15.42 -6.65
CA GLN A 239 15.29 -16.36 -7.65
C GLN A 239 16.37 -17.41 -7.92
N SER A 240 16.24 -18.57 -7.27
CA SER A 240 16.87 -19.79 -7.75
C SER A 240 16.51 -20.04 -9.21
N ASN A 241 17.40 -20.67 -9.98
CA ASN A 241 17.15 -20.97 -11.40
C ASN A 241 15.85 -21.79 -11.53
N PRO A 242 14.74 -21.20 -12.04
CA PRO A 242 13.46 -21.87 -12.00
C PRO A 242 13.42 -22.99 -13.03
N SER A 243 12.78 -24.08 -12.64
CA SER A 243 12.63 -25.30 -13.42
C SER A 243 11.29 -25.32 -14.16
N TYR A 244 11.17 -26.13 -15.21
CA TYR A 244 9.88 -26.33 -15.88
C TYR A 244 8.84 -27.02 -14.99
N SER A 245 9.28 -27.73 -13.94
CA SER A 245 8.46 -28.36 -12.91
C SER A 245 7.92 -27.39 -11.85
N ASP A 246 8.45 -26.17 -11.75
CA ASP A 246 7.95 -25.21 -10.77
C ASP A 246 6.55 -24.73 -11.18
N ALA A 247 5.70 -24.42 -10.20
CA ALA A 247 4.35 -23.93 -10.44
C ALA A 247 4.36 -22.57 -11.14
N TYR A 248 3.32 -22.30 -11.94
CA TYR A 248 3.08 -20.96 -12.47
C TYR A 248 2.67 -20.01 -11.34
N LEU A 249 3.05 -18.74 -11.48
CA LEU A 249 2.64 -17.69 -10.55
C LEU A 249 1.11 -17.54 -10.56
N GLU A 250 0.53 -17.49 -9.37
CA GLU A 250 -0.89 -17.15 -9.18
C GLU A 250 -1.17 -15.73 -9.69
N SER A 251 -2.41 -15.48 -10.11
CA SER A 251 -2.83 -14.17 -10.64
C SER A 251 -3.71 -13.41 -9.65
N VAL A 252 -3.48 -12.10 -9.54
CA VAL A 252 -4.31 -11.18 -8.77
C VAL A 252 -4.82 -10.08 -9.69
N ASP A 253 -6.13 -9.81 -9.62
CA ASP A 253 -6.75 -8.69 -10.32
C ASP A 253 -6.23 -7.36 -9.76
N VAL A 254 -5.57 -6.58 -10.63
CA VAL A 254 -4.96 -5.28 -10.32
C VAL A 254 -5.96 -4.28 -9.73
N ARG A 255 -7.26 -4.42 -10.01
CA ARG A 255 -8.31 -3.57 -9.44
C ARG A 255 -8.43 -3.71 -7.92
N GLN A 256 -8.01 -4.85 -7.35
CA GLN A 256 -8.06 -5.10 -5.89
C GLN A 256 -7.02 -4.32 -5.09
N ILE A 257 -6.03 -3.70 -5.76
CA ILE A 257 -4.91 -3.00 -5.09
C ILE A 257 -4.77 -1.53 -5.50
N TYR A 258 -5.61 -1.01 -6.41
CA TYR A 258 -5.48 0.38 -6.89
C TYR A 258 -5.56 1.42 -5.78
N ASP A 259 -6.39 1.21 -4.75
CA ASP A 259 -6.52 2.08 -3.57
C ASP A 259 -5.22 2.21 -2.76
N LYS A 260 -4.34 1.19 -2.83
CA LYS A 260 -3.08 1.13 -2.10
C LYS A 260 -1.91 1.78 -2.84
N PHE A 261 -2.10 2.23 -4.08
CA PHE A 261 -1.04 2.80 -4.91
C PHE A 261 -1.44 4.17 -5.50
N PRO A 262 -0.49 4.98 -5.99
CA PRO A 262 -0.83 6.27 -6.59
C PRO A 262 -1.78 6.12 -7.79
N GLU A 263 -2.90 6.83 -7.75
CA GLU A 263 -3.88 6.91 -8.85
C GLU A 263 -3.59 8.05 -9.85
N LYS A 264 -2.72 9.00 -9.46
CA LYS A 264 -2.35 10.16 -10.29
C LYS A 264 -1.44 9.74 -11.45
N LYS A 265 -1.09 10.71 -12.31
CA LYS A 265 -0.18 10.52 -13.44
C LYS A 265 1.13 9.84 -13.00
N GLY A 266 1.56 8.79 -13.69
CA GLY A 266 2.68 7.92 -13.33
C GLY A 266 2.37 6.95 -12.17
N GLY A 267 1.09 6.63 -12.00
CA GLY A 267 0.53 5.73 -11.00
C GLY A 267 0.17 4.34 -11.54
N LEU A 268 -0.08 3.37 -10.66
CA LEU A 268 -0.21 1.95 -11.02
C LEU A 268 -1.26 1.70 -12.13
N ARG A 269 -2.39 2.41 -12.09
CA ARG A 269 -3.45 2.27 -13.08
C ARG A 269 -3.03 2.71 -14.48
N GLU A 270 -2.46 3.91 -14.63
CA GLU A 270 -1.99 4.43 -15.92
C GLU A 270 -0.87 3.55 -16.48
N LEU A 271 0.04 3.08 -15.62
CA LEU A 271 1.14 2.20 -16.01
C LEU A 271 0.61 0.86 -16.52
N PHE A 272 -0.32 0.23 -15.79
CA PHE A 272 -0.91 -1.04 -16.20
C PHE A 272 -1.71 -0.88 -17.51
N ASP A 273 -2.53 0.16 -17.63
CA ASP A 273 -3.32 0.46 -18.84
C ASP A 273 -2.43 0.80 -20.06
N LYS A 274 -1.20 1.31 -19.86
CA LYS A 274 -0.18 1.50 -20.90
C LYS A 274 0.52 0.18 -21.29
N GLY A 275 0.71 -0.72 -20.34
CA GLY A 275 1.39 -2.00 -20.52
C GLY A 275 2.93 -1.89 -20.66
N PRO A 276 3.61 -3.03 -20.95
CA PRO A 276 3.03 -4.33 -21.29
C PRO A 276 2.61 -5.15 -20.07
N HIS A 277 1.43 -5.79 -20.09
CA HIS A 277 0.83 -6.44 -18.90
C HIS A 277 1.67 -7.60 -18.32
N ASN A 278 2.56 -8.22 -19.10
CA ASN A 278 3.46 -9.28 -18.61
C ASN A 278 4.63 -8.76 -17.75
N ALA A 279 4.79 -7.43 -17.64
CA ALA A 279 5.78 -6.80 -16.77
C ALA A 279 5.28 -6.49 -15.35
N PHE A 280 4.00 -6.76 -15.05
CA PHE A 280 3.34 -6.33 -13.80
C PHE A 280 3.19 -7.47 -12.79
N PHE A 281 3.72 -7.25 -11.58
CA PHE A 281 3.76 -8.23 -10.50
C PHE A 281 3.34 -7.60 -9.17
N LEU A 282 2.79 -8.43 -8.27
CA LEU A 282 2.53 -8.11 -6.87
C LEU A 282 3.35 -9.07 -6.01
N VAL A 283 4.11 -8.54 -5.07
CA VAL A 283 4.84 -9.33 -4.08
C VAL A 283 4.27 -9.00 -2.70
N LYS A 284 3.80 -10.04 -2.01
CA LYS A 284 3.47 -9.96 -0.59
C LYS A 284 4.69 -10.39 0.22
N PHE A 285 5.21 -9.49 1.05
CA PHE A 285 6.29 -9.77 1.98
C PHE A 285 5.78 -10.01 3.40
N TRP A 286 6.42 -10.96 4.08
CA TRP A 286 6.43 -11.07 5.53
C TRP A 286 7.82 -10.66 6.03
N ALA A 287 7.95 -9.40 6.41
CA ALA A 287 9.22 -8.78 6.76
C ALA A 287 9.69 -9.24 8.15
N ASP A 288 10.98 -9.52 8.26
CA ASP A 288 11.59 -9.93 9.52
C ASP A 288 12.12 -8.72 10.32
N LEU A 289 11.50 -8.47 11.46
CA LEU A 289 11.87 -7.39 12.40
C LEU A 289 12.49 -7.94 13.70
N SER A 290 12.95 -9.18 13.71
CA SER A 290 13.54 -9.85 14.89
C SER A 290 14.88 -9.26 15.35
N VAL A 291 15.64 -8.63 14.45
CA VAL A 291 16.96 -8.02 14.75
C VAL A 291 16.89 -7.05 15.92
N ASN A 292 17.87 -7.13 16.83
CA ASN A 292 17.93 -6.16 17.91
C ASN A 292 18.40 -4.79 17.36
N LEU A 293 17.62 -3.75 17.63
CA LEU A 293 17.92 -2.38 17.21
C LEU A 293 18.20 -1.65 18.52
N GLN A 294 19.46 -1.67 18.95
CA GLN A 294 19.94 -0.68 19.92
C GLN A 294 20.15 0.64 19.15
N ASP A 295 20.07 1.79 19.82
CA ASP A 295 20.20 3.10 19.17
C ASP A 295 21.67 3.44 18.84
N ASP A 296 22.36 2.52 18.16
CA ASP A 296 23.72 2.69 17.65
C ASP A 296 23.69 3.37 16.29
N SER A 297 24.35 4.52 16.20
CA SER A 297 24.53 5.30 14.97
C SER A 297 25.46 4.66 13.93
N SER A 298 25.91 3.43 14.16
CA SER A 298 26.86 2.68 13.34
C SER A 298 26.21 1.76 12.30
N PHE A 299 24.91 1.51 12.38
CA PHE A 299 24.25 0.54 11.49
C PHE A 299 23.99 1.09 10.08
N PHE A 300 24.24 0.27 9.07
CA PHE A 300 23.97 0.61 7.67
C PHE A 300 22.66 -0.04 7.17
N TYR A 301 21.71 0.80 6.75
CA TYR A 301 20.43 0.38 6.19
C TYR A 301 20.47 0.44 4.66
N GLY A 302 20.39 -0.71 3.99
CA GLY A 302 20.62 -0.85 2.55
C GLY A 302 19.55 -1.61 1.79
N VAL A 303 19.49 -1.36 0.48
CA VAL A 303 18.78 -2.17 -0.52
C VAL A 303 19.77 -2.59 -1.59
N SER A 304 19.72 -3.85 -2.00
CA SER A 304 20.41 -4.36 -3.19
C SER A 304 19.39 -5.00 -4.12
N SER A 305 19.55 -4.80 -5.43
CA SER A 305 18.78 -5.52 -6.43
C SER A 305 19.60 -5.81 -7.69
N GLN A 306 19.35 -6.98 -8.27
CA GLN A 306 20.05 -7.49 -9.44
C GLN A 306 19.05 -7.86 -10.53
N TYR A 307 19.34 -7.48 -11.77
CA TYR A 307 18.50 -7.74 -12.94
C TYR A 307 19.33 -8.29 -14.10
N GLU A 308 18.66 -8.97 -15.02
CA GLU A 308 19.25 -9.62 -16.19
C GLU A 308 18.41 -9.36 -17.45
N SER A 309 19.09 -9.10 -18.56
CA SER A 309 18.53 -8.82 -19.89
C SER A 309 19.33 -9.55 -20.99
N SER A 310 18.69 -9.82 -22.12
CA SER A 310 19.36 -10.20 -23.38
C SER A 310 19.83 -9.00 -24.21
N GLU A 311 19.27 -7.83 -23.95
CA GLU A 311 19.52 -6.57 -24.67
C GLU A 311 20.42 -5.63 -23.85
N ASN A 312 21.38 -4.98 -24.51
CA ASN A 312 22.16 -3.89 -23.93
C ASN A 312 21.30 -2.63 -23.88
N MET A 313 21.04 -2.12 -22.69
CA MET A 313 20.24 -0.91 -22.47
C MET A 313 20.71 -0.19 -21.20
N VAL A 314 20.23 1.04 -20.99
CA VAL A 314 20.32 1.71 -19.68
C VAL A 314 18.95 1.67 -19.02
N ILE A 315 18.90 1.23 -17.77
CA ILE A 315 17.65 1.15 -17.01
C ILE A 315 17.55 2.27 -15.97
N THR A 316 16.34 2.73 -15.73
CA THR A 316 16.01 3.63 -14.62
C THR A 316 15.00 2.95 -13.70
N SER A 317 15.40 2.71 -12.45
CA SER A 317 14.56 2.15 -11.38
C SER A 317 14.01 3.30 -10.53
N SER A 318 12.70 3.56 -10.65
CA SER A 318 11.95 4.41 -9.73
C SER A 318 11.32 3.56 -8.62
N THR A 319 11.63 3.87 -7.37
CA THR A 319 11.10 3.20 -6.17
C THR A 319 10.29 4.22 -5.36
N LYS A 320 8.96 4.10 -5.43
CA LYS A 320 8.00 5.01 -4.79
C LYS A 320 7.45 4.40 -3.50
N VAL A 321 7.76 5.00 -2.36
CA VAL A 321 7.19 4.62 -1.07
C VAL A 321 5.86 5.34 -0.89
N CYS A 322 4.82 4.58 -0.56
CA CYS A 322 3.44 5.05 -0.54
C CYS A 322 2.78 4.80 0.81
N SER A 323 1.94 5.76 1.23
CA SER A 323 1.13 5.67 2.44
C SER A 323 -0.30 6.09 2.12
N PHE A 324 -1.28 5.23 2.42
CA PHE A 324 -2.70 5.42 2.07
C PHE A 324 -2.90 5.80 0.58
N GLY A 325 -2.28 5.02 -0.32
CA GLY A 325 -2.32 5.24 -1.78
C GLY A 325 -1.58 6.49 -2.29
N LYS A 326 -0.88 7.24 -1.42
CA LYS A 326 -0.18 8.47 -1.80
C LYS A 326 1.32 8.29 -1.72
N GLN A 327 2.03 8.69 -2.79
CA GLN A 327 3.48 8.77 -2.81
C GLN A 327 3.98 9.73 -1.72
N VAL A 328 4.87 9.26 -0.86
CA VAL A 328 5.50 10.03 0.23
C VAL A 328 6.92 10.41 -0.15
N VAL A 329 7.68 9.47 -0.70
CA VAL A 329 9.04 9.66 -1.21
C VAL A 329 9.26 8.78 -2.44
N GLU A 330 10.12 9.23 -3.35
CA GLU A 330 10.54 8.48 -4.53
C GLU A 330 12.07 8.55 -4.63
N LYS A 331 12.69 7.39 -4.87
CA LYS A 331 14.11 7.28 -5.20
C LYS A 331 14.23 6.83 -6.64
N VAL A 332 15.05 7.52 -7.43
CA VAL A 332 15.28 7.19 -8.85
C VAL A 332 16.76 6.89 -9.03
N GLU A 333 17.06 5.71 -9.53
CA GLU A 333 18.41 5.19 -9.73
C GLU A 333 18.58 4.77 -11.19
N THR A 334 19.72 5.09 -11.81
CA THR A 334 19.99 4.77 -13.22
C THR A 334 21.19 3.85 -13.30
N GLU A 335 20.99 2.66 -13.87
CA GLU A 335 22.00 1.61 -13.95
C GLU A 335 22.34 1.24 -15.38
N TYR A 336 23.62 0.92 -15.57
CA TYR A 336 24.20 0.57 -16.86
C TYR A 336 24.44 -0.93 -16.94
N ALA A 337 24.14 -1.52 -18.10
CA ALA A 337 24.37 -2.93 -18.37
C ALA A 337 25.85 -3.31 -18.25
N ARG A 338 26.13 -4.44 -17.58
CA ARG A 338 27.44 -5.10 -17.56
C ARG A 338 27.30 -6.45 -18.26
N PHE A 339 28.17 -6.75 -19.21
CA PHE A 339 28.10 -8.02 -19.94
C PHE A 339 28.80 -9.14 -19.16
N GLU A 340 28.04 -10.11 -18.68
CA GLU A 340 28.51 -11.23 -17.86
C GLU A 340 27.85 -12.53 -18.36
N ASN A 341 28.63 -13.60 -18.58
CA ASN A 341 28.14 -14.93 -18.97
C ASN A 341 27.15 -14.95 -20.16
N GLY A 342 27.35 -14.07 -21.15
CA GLY A 342 26.49 -13.99 -22.34
C GLY A 342 25.19 -13.20 -22.16
N ARG A 343 25.01 -12.51 -21.01
CA ARG A 343 23.84 -11.70 -20.70
C ARG A 343 24.24 -10.33 -20.15
N TYR A 344 23.29 -9.39 -20.15
CA TYR A 344 23.48 -8.06 -19.58
C TYR A 344 22.90 -8.02 -18.16
N VAL A 345 23.77 -7.77 -17.18
CA VAL A 345 23.45 -7.74 -15.75
C VAL A 345 23.46 -6.29 -15.25
N PHE A 346 22.50 -5.95 -14.40
CA PHE A 346 22.37 -4.65 -13.74
C PHE A 346 22.39 -4.86 -12.23
N ARG A 347 23.15 -4.05 -11.49
CA ARG A 347 23.35 -4.24 -10.05
C ARG A 347 23.25 -2.91 -9.30
N ILE A 348 22.08 -2.63 -8.73
CA ILE A 348 21.94 -1.62 -7.68
C ILE A 348 22.48 -2.26 -6.40
N HIS A 349 23.68 -1.87 -5.96
CA HIS A 349 24.36 -2.54 -4.84
C HIS A 349 24.52 -1.60 -3.64
N ARG A 350 24.09 -2.05 -2.44
CA ARG A 350 24.20 -1.29 -1.18
C ARG A 350 23.63 0.13 -1.30
N SER A 351 22.50 0.26 -1.98
CA SER A 351 21.81 1.53 -2.13
C SER A 351 21.22 1.94 -0.77
N PRO A 352 21.60 3.10 -0.19
CA PRO A 352 21.18 3.45 1.15
C PRO A 352 19.68 3.72 1.21
N LEU A 353 19.02 3.18 2.25
CA LEU A 353 17.63 3.54 2.57
C LEU A 353 17.55 5.01 2.98
N CYS A 354 16.48 5.69 2.56
CA CYS A 354 16.26 7.07 2.95
C CYS A 354 15.86 7.19 4.42
N GLU A 355 16.12 8.36 5.03
CA GLU A 355 15.83 8.63 6.43
C GLU A 355 14.37 8.33 6.83
N TYR A 356 13.41 8.59 5.92
CA TYR A 356 12.00 8.22 6.11
C TYR A 356 11.82 6.71 6.34
N MET A 357 12.47 5.87 5.55
CA MET A 357 12.39 4.40 5.66
C MET A 357 13.05 3.90 6.94
N ILE A 358 14.21 4.45 7.31
CA ILE A 358 14.91 4.10 8.56
C ILE A 358 14.02 4.45 9.76
N ASN A 359 13.55 5.71 9.83
CA ASN A 359 12.62 6.18 10.86
C ASN A 359 11.31 5.37 10.91
N PHE A 360 10.82 4.89 9.76
CA PHE A 360 9.65 4.03 9.69
C PHE A 360 9.92 2.65 10.31
N ILE A 361 11.04 2.00 9.97
CA ILE A 361 11.44 0.70 10.54
C ILE A 361 11.62 0.81 12.07
N HIS A 362 12.33 1.82 12.56
CA HIS A 362 12.47 2.07 14.00
C HIS A 362 11.10 2.23 14.68
N LYS A 363 10.22 3.09 14.17
CA LYS A 363 8.87 3.32 14.75
C LYS A 363 7.97 2.10 14.69
N LEU A 364 8.05 1.32 13.61
CA LEU A 364 7.28 0.08 13.44
C LEU A 364 7.70 -0.96 14.47
N LYS A 365 9.02 -1.15 14.66
CA LYS A 365 9.56 -2.12 15.62
C LYS A 365 9.24 -1.78 17.08
N HIS A 366 9.15 -0.49 17.42
CA HIS A 366 8.76 -0.03 18.77
C HIS A 366 7.28 -0.25 19.12
N LEU A 367 6.45 -0.76 18.20
CA LEU A 367 5.08 -1.15 18.53
C LEU A 367 5.06 -2.43 19.38
N PRO A 368 4.26 -2.49 20.46
CA PRO A 368 4.33 -3.58 21.43
C PRO A 368 3.81 -4.92 20.90
N GLU A 369 3.00 -4.92 19.84
CA GLU A 369 2.30 -6.12 19.36
C GLU A 369 2.32 -6.22 17.82
N LYS A 370 2.55 -7.42 17.27
CA LYS A 370 2.64 -7.66 15.82
C LYS A 370 1.39 -7.22 15.05
N TYR A 371 0.18 -7.27 15.65
CA TYR A 371 -1.03 -6.78 14.97
C TYR A 371 -1.03 -5.25 14.79
N MET A 372 -0.41 -4.49 15.70
CA MET A 372 -0.27 -3.04 15.53
C MET A 372 0.67 -2.73 14.37
N MET A 373 1.76 -3.50 14.24
CA MET A 373 2.67 -3.41 13.10
C MET A 373 1.93 -3.70 11.79
N ASN A 374 1.17 -4.80 11.71
CA ASN A 374 0.39 -5.16 10.52
C ASN A 374 -0.68 -4.11 10.18
N SER A 375 -1.33 -3.48 11.18
CA SER A 375 -2.29 -2.40 10.94
C SER A 375 -1.64 -1.12 10.38
N VAL A 376 -0.37 -0.86 10.70
CA VAL A 376 0.41 0.20 10.04
C VAL A 376 0.81 -0.22 8.62
N LEU A 377 1.23 -1.48 8.43
CA LEU A 377 1.68 -2.00 7.14
C LEU A 377 0.54 -2.15 6.11
N GLU A 378 -0.71 -2.35 6.53
CA GLU A 378 -1.90 -2.46 5.66
C GLU A 378 -2.06 -1.28 4.67
N ASN A 379 -1.55 -0.11 5.05
CA ASN A 379 -1.58 1.13 4.27
C ASN A 379 -0.19 1.61 3.85
N PHE A 380 0.85 0.79 4.04
CA PHE A 380 2.22 1.04 3.61
C PHE A 380 2.55 0.13 2.43
N THR A 381 2.90 0.73 1.30
CA THR A 381 3.24 -0.01 0.07
C THR A 381 4.43 0.61 -0.62
N ILE A 382 5.11 -0.18 -1.46
CA ILE A 382 6.19 0.33 -2.32
C ILE A 382 5.86 -0.05 -3.76
N LEU A 383 5.93 0.90 -4.68
CA LEU A 383 5.79 0.66 -6.10
C LEU A 383 7.16 0.85 -6.75
N GLN A 384 7.73 -0.22 -7.28
CA GLN A 384 8.96 -0.17 -8.05
C GLN A 384 8.65 -0.26 -9.54
N MET A 385 9.28 0.59 -10.33
CA MET A 385 9.14 0.64 -11.78
C MET A 385 10.53 0.70 -12.40
N VAL A 386 10.88 -0.31 -13.18
CA VAL A 386 12.11 -0.32 -13.98
C VAL A 386 11.73 -0.01 -15.42
N THR A 387 12.31 1.04 -15.96
CA THR A 387 12.06 1.54 -17.33
C THR A 387 13.35 1.54 -18.13
N ASN A 388 13.26 1.34 -19.44
CA ASN A 388 14.35 1.66 -20.34
C ASN A 388 14.48 3.20 -20.40
N ARG A 389 15.67 3.73 -20.09
CA ARG A 389 15.92 5.17 -19.99
C ARG A 389 15.68 5.91 -21.30
N ASP A 390 16.01 5.28 -22.41
CA ASP A 390 16.06 5.92 -23.73
C ASP A 390 14.72 5.76 -24.49
N THR A 391 13.99 4.65 -24.28
CA THR A 391 12.67 4.41 -24.91
C THR A 391 11.46 4.72 -24.02
N LEU A 392 11.65 4.90 -22.71
CA LEU A 392 10.59 5.06 -21.70
C LEU A 392 9.56 3.88 -21.67
N GLU A 393 10.01 2.71 -22.12
CA GLU A 393 9.29 1.44 -22.05
C GLU A 393 9.36 0.87 -20.62
N THR A 394 8.24 0.37 -20.11
CA THR A 394 8.19 -0.32 -18.80
C THR A 394 8.71 -1.74 -18.94
N LEU A 395 9.85 -2.03 -18.30
CA LEU A 395 10.52 -3.33 -18.34
C LEU A 395 10.02 -4.25 -17.23
N LEU A 396 9.83 -3.71 -16.02
CA LEU A 396 9.20 -4.36 -14.87
C LEU A 396 8.44 -3.33 -14.04
N CYS A 397 7.31 -3.72 -13.47
CA CYS A 397 6.59 -2.96 -12.46
C CYS A 397 6.14 -3.91 -11.34
N ILE A 398 6.59 -3.63 -10.12
CA ILE A 398 6.41 -4.51 -8.97
C ILE A 398 5.75 -3.72 -7.85
N ALA A 399 4.55 -4.14 -7.49
CA ALA A 399 3.82 -3.68 -6.32
C ALA A 399 4.25 -4.51 -5.10
N TYR A 400 4.67 -3.86 -4.02
CA TYR A 400 5.03 -4.52 -2.77
C TYR A 400 4.01 -4.18 -1.68
N VAL A 401 3.49 -5.22 -1.02
CA VAL A 401 2.62 -5.15 0.16
C VAL A 401 3.25 -5.96 1.30
N PHE A 402 3.01 -5.55 2.54
CA PHE A 402 3.81 -6.01 3.68
C PHE A 402 2.95 -6.48 4.86
N GLU A 403 3.42 -7.53 5.52
CA GLU A 403 3.07 -7.97 6.87
C GLU A 403 4.37 -8.22 7.65
N VAL A 404 4.31 -8.36 8.97
CA VAL A 404 5.44 -8.80 9.79
C VAL A 404 5.47 -10.34 9.84
N SER A 405 6.66 -10.92 9.71
CA SER A 405 6.85 -12.37 9.83
C SER A 405 6.38 -12.87 11.20
N THR A 406 5.51 -13.87 11.19
CA THR A 406 5.11 -14.61 12.39
C THR A 406 6.13 -15.69 12.76
N SER A 407 6.98 -16.10 11.82
CA SER A 407 7.89 -17.23 11.98
C SER A 407 9.22 -16.83 12.62
N GLU A 408 9.85 -17.80 13.30
CA GLU A 408 11.27 -17.75 13.68
C GLU A 408 12.21 -17.98 12.48
N HIS A 409 11.65 -18.35 11.32
CA HIS A 409 12.37 -18.76 10.11
C HIS A 409 12.71 -17.57 9.18
N GLY A 410 12.73 -16.36 9.73
CA GLY A 410 13.11 -15.14 9.02
C GLY A 410 12.03 -14.57 8.10
N ALA A 411 12.47 -13.85 7.06
CA ALA A 411 11.62 -13.17 6.09
C ALA A 411 11.06 -14.14 5.02
N GLN A 412 9.80 -13.96 4.65
CA GLN A 412 9.14 -14.76 3.61
C GLN A 412 8.49 -13.87 2.56
N HIS A 413 8.17 -14.42 1.39
CA HIS A 413 7.47 -13.69 0.33
C HIS A 413 6.60 -14.63 -0.52
N HIS A 414 5.58 -14.07 -1.17
CA HIS A 414 4.80 -14.74 -2.22
C HIS A 414 4.62 -13.82 -3.41
N ILE A 415 4.70 -14.36 -4.62
CA ILE A 415 4.75 -13.60 -5.87
C ILE A 415 3.49 -13.91 -6.68
N TYR A 416 2.82 -12.87 -7.14
CA TYR A 416 1.65 -12.94 -8.00
C TYR A 416 1.90 -12.17 -9.29
N ARG A 417 1.32 -12.63 -10.40
CA ARG A 417 1.19 -11.85 -11.62
C ARG A 417 -0.04 -10.94 -11.52
N LEU A 418 0.08 -9.69 -11.95
CA LEU A 418 -1.08 -8.80 -12.04
C LEU A 418 -1.82 -8.99 -13.36
N VAL A 419 -3.13 -9.15 -13.26
CA VAL A 419 -4.07 -9.32 -14.38
C VAL A 419 -5.24 -8.35 -14.26
N LYS A 420 -6.13 -8.31 -15.25
CA LYS A 420 -7.29 -7.40 -15.30
C LYS A 420 -8.41 -8.11 -16.05
N ASP A 421 -9.09 -8.98 -15.32
CA ASP A 421 -10.08 -9.94 -15.84
C ASP A 421 -11.53 -9.39 -15.80
#